data_AF-A0A8J2L256-F1
#
_entry.id   AF-A0A8J2L256-F1
#
_cell.length_a   1.000
_cell.length_b   1.000
_cell.length_c   1.000
_cell.angle_alpha   90.00
_cell.angle_beta   90.00
_cell.angle_gamma   90.00
#
_symmetry.space_group_name_H-M   'P 1'
#
loop_
_entity.id
_entity.type
_entity.pdbx_description
1 polymer ?
#
loop_
_entity_poly.entity_id
_entity_poly.type
_entity_poly.pdbx_seq_one_letter_code
_entity_poly.pdbx_strand_id
1 'polypeptide(L)'
;KVSNSGVAQYLFSQESTDFLTGMLLSLGLDNFICMGAPSIHGKLLERNVNSYLLDLDPDMISKYPSTSCHYNMCNHYFFDGNNLYRDYLNKLKGSLTVVMDPPFSAKPEILAYVHTLIQKDWQDEHSNTDLMLNFFWIAPYFLEGHIKKANSKL
;
A
#
# COMPACT_ATOMS: atom_id res chain seq x y z
N LYS A 1 28.19 8.22 11.52
CA LYS A 1 28.06 7.16 10.49
C LYS A 1 26.70 6.53 10.67
N VAL A 2 25.73 6.87 9.82
CA VAL A 2 24.42 6.22 9.81
C VAL A 2 24.64 4.80 9.31
N SER A 3 24.30 3.81 10.13
CA SER A 3 24.41 2.39 9.77
C SER A 3 23.33 2.05 8.74
N ASN A 4 23.75 1.68 7.53
CA ASN A 4 22.92 1.13 6.46
C ASN A 4 22.53 -0.33 6.74
N SER A 5 22.05 -0.62 7.95
CA SER A 5 21.50 -1.92 8.32
C SER A 5 19.99 -1.88 8.08
N GLY A 6 19.54 -2.23 6.86
CA GLY A 6 18.22 -2.78 6.51
C GLY A 6 16.91 -2.11 6.96
N VAL A 7 16.92 -1.03 7.74
CA VAL A 7 15.77 -0.53 8.51
C VAL A 7 15.57 0.99 8.35
N ALA A 8 16.29 1.65 7.45
CA ALA A 8 16.01 3.06 7.15
C ALA A 8 14.79 3.15 6.23
N GLN A 9 13.58 3.15 6.80
CA GLN A 9 12.36 3.52 6.09
C GLN A 9 12.46 5.02 5.76
N TYR A 10 12.47 5.35 4.47
CA TYR A 10 12.42 6.74 4.03
C TYR A 10 10.99 7.23 4.20
N LEU A 11 10.73 8.00 5.25
CA LEU A 11 9.42 8.62 5.44
C LEU A 11 9.27 9.84 4.52
N PHE A 12 8.08 10.00 3.95
CA PHE A 12 7.71 11.22 3.24
C PHE A 12 7.82 12.44 4.15
N SER A 13 8.25 13.58 3.58
CA SER A 13 8.13 14.86 4.28
C SER A 13 6.65 15.21 4.50
N GLN A 14 6.39 16.16 5.41
CA GLN A 14 5.03 16.63 5.66
C GLN A 14 4.44 17.24 4.38
N GLU A 15 5.22 18.04 3.65
CA GLU A 15 4.78 18.69 2.41
C GLU A 15 4.43 17.67 1.33
N SER A 16 5.26 16.63 1.14
CA SER A 16 4.97 15.56 0.19
C SER A 16 3.74 14.76 0.59
N THR A 17 3.59 14.48 1.89
CA THR A 17 2.42 13.76 2.44
C THR A 17 1.13 14.55 2.21
N ASP A 18 1.14 15.86 2.50
CA ASP A 18 0.00 16.75 2.32
C ASP A 18 -0.37 16.90 0.84
N PHE A 19 0.64 17.03 -0.04
CA PHE A 19 0.42 17.06 -1.48
C PHE A 19 -0.19 15.76 -2.00
N LEU A 20 0.40 14.61 -1.67
CA LEU A 20 -0.05 13.31 -2.16
C LEU A 20 -1.47 12.99 -1.67
N THR A 21 -1.74 13.17 -0.39
CA THR A 21 -3.09 12.95 0.15
C THR A 21 -4.10 13.93 -0.44
N GLY A 22 -3.74 15.21 -0.56
CA GLY A 22 -4.59 16.20 -1.22
C GLY A 22 -4.94 15.82 -2.66
N MET A 23 -3.95 15.37 -3.43
CA MET A 23 -4.14 14.88 -4.80
C MET A 23 -5.08 13.66 -4.82
N LEU A 24 -4.82 12.62 -4.02
CA LEU A 24 -5.64 11.40 -3.97
C LEU A 24 -7.11 11.72 -3.64
N LEU A 25 -7.35 12.58 -2.65
CA LEU A 25 -8.71 12.98 -2.27
C LEU A 25 -9.38 13.85 -3.34
N SER A 26 -8.63 14.70 -4.05
CA SER A 26 -9.17 15.50 -5.15
C SER A 26 -9.63 14.66 -6.35
N LEU A 27 -9.10 13.44 -6.50
CA LEU A 27 -9.54 12.45 -7.49
C LEU A 27 -10.82 11.71 -7.06
N GLY A 28 -11.38 12.02 -5.87
CA GLY A 28 -12.57 11.37 -5.35
C GLY A 28 -12.33 9.97 -4.78
N LEU A 29 -11.08 9.63 -4.48
CA LEU A 29 -10.70 8.34 -3.90
C LEU A 29 -10.87 8.36 -2.38
N ASP A 30 -11.48 7.32 -1.80
CA ASP A 30 -11.90 7.30 -0.39
C ASP A 30 -11.55 6.01 0.38
N ASN A 31 -11.16 4.93 -0.30
CA ASN A 31 -10.71 3.69 0.32
C ASN A 31 -9.27 3.35 -0.08
N PHE A 32 -8.41 3.19 0.93
CA PHE A 32 -6.98 3.05 0.70
C PHE A 32 -6.38 1.82 1.38
N ILE A 33 -5.40 1.21 0.72
CA ILE A 33 -4.37 0.40 1.36
C ILE A 33 -3.05 1.15 1.17
N CYS A 34 -2.37 1.45 2.28
CA CYS A 34 -1.04 2.04 2.28
C CYS A 34 -0.03 0.94 2.53
N MET A 35 0.80 0.61 1.54
CA MET A 35 1.79 -0.45 1.63
C MET A 35 3.20 0.16 1.76
N GLY A 36 3.80 0.03 2.94
CA GLY A 36 5.07 0.69 3.27
C GLY A 36 4.99 2.22 3.36
N ALA A 37 3.78 2.79 3.40
CA ALA A 37 3.53 4.23 3.35
C ALA A 37 2.80 4.76 4.63
N PRO A 38 3.39 4.63 5.82
CA PRO A 38 2.73 4.94 7.09
C PRO A 38 2.39 6.43 7.26
N SER A 39 3.18 7.35 6.68
CA SER A 39 2.88 8.80 6.71
C SER A 39 1.59 9.12 5.95
N ILE A 40 1.37 8.48 4.80
CA ILE A 40 0.15 8.65 4.00
C ILE A 40 -1.05 8.06 4.75
N HIS A 41 -0.90 6.87 5.33
CA HIS A 41 -1.93 6.25 6.15
C HIS A 41 -2.39 7.16 7.30
N GLY A 42 -1.44 7.65 8.11
CA GLY A 42 -1.75 8.53 9.24
C GLY A 42 -2.50 9.78 8.79
N LYS A 43 -2.04 10.41 7.71
CA LYS A 43 -2.69 11.61 7.17
C LYS A 43 -4.10 11.35 6.62
N LEU A 44 -4.35 10.20 6.00
CA LEU A 44 -5.68 9.82 5.55
C LEU A 44 -6.63 9.61 6.75
N LEU A 45 -6.16 8.96 7.82
CA LEU A 45 -6.94 8.77 9.04
C LEU A 45 -7.28 10.11 9.73
N GLU A 46 -6.34 11.06 9.81
CA GLU A 46 -6.60 12.43 10.31
C GLU A 46 -7.73 13.14 9.55
N ARG A 47 -7.95 12.74 8.29
CA ARG A 47 -9.00 13.28 7.41
C ARG A 47 -10.27 12.46 7.41
N ASN A 48 -10.38 11.44 8.29
CA ASN A 48 -11.49 10.49 8.38
C ASN A 48 -11.73 9.71 7.09
N VAL A 49 -10.66 9.35 6.39
CA VAL A 49 -10.70 8.58 5.15
C VAL A 49 -10.33 7.12 5.43
N ASN A 50 -11.01 6.17 4.79
CA ASN A 50 -10.76 4.75 5.02
C ASN A 50 -9.35 4.38 4.55
N SER A 51 -8.51 3.91 5.46
CA SER A 51 -7.14 3.53 5.15
C SER A 51 -6.71 2.33 5.99
N TYR A 52 -5.95 1.44 5.38
CA TYR A 52 -5.36 0.27 6.04
C TYR A 52 -3.87 0.17 5.72
N LEU A 53 -3.03 -0.01 6.74
CA LEU A 53 -1.58 -0.03 6.61
C LEU A 53 -1.06 -1.47 6.53
N LEU A 54 -0.27 -1.76 5.50
CA LEU A 54 0.52 -2.96 5.38
C LEU A 54 2.00 -2.57 5.45
N ASP A 55 2.69 -2.91 6.53
CA ASP A 55 4.08 -2.48 6.75
C ASP A 55 4.93 -3.61 7.34
N LEU A 56 6.23 -3.58 7.04
CA LEU A 56 7.22 -4.51 7.58
C LEU A 56 7.74 -4.03 8.94
N ASP A 57 7.64 -2.73 9.24
CA ASP A 57 8.11 -2.16 10.50
C ASP A 57 7.05 -2.35 11.62
N PRO A 58 7.30 -3.21 12.63
CA PRO A 58 6.37 -3.44 13.73
C PRO A 58 6.11 -2.18 14.55
N ASP A 59 7.04 -1.21 14.60
CA ASP A 59 6.81 0.06 15.29
C ASP A 59 5.74 0.88 14.58
N MET A 60 5.67 0.83 13.24
CA MET A 60 4.60 1.47 12.47
C MET A 60 3.26 0.77 12.69
N ILE A 61 3.26 -0.56 12.74
CA ILE A 61 2.05 -1.36 13.03
C ILE A 61 1.50 -1.04 14.42
N SER A 62 2.38 -0.93 15.43
CA SER A 62 1.98 -0.67 16.82
C SER A 62 1.22 0.66 17.01
N LYS A 63 1.43 1.63 16.11
CA LYS A 63 0.73 2.92 16.10
C LYS A 63 -0.72 2.82 15.61
N TYR A 64 -1.06 1.79 14.83
CA TYR A 64 -2.34 1.63 14.15
C TYR A 64 -2.94 0.23 14.36
N PRO A 65 -3.13 -0.23 15.60
CA PRO A 65 -3.42 -1.64 15.89
C PRO A 65 -4.75 -2.16 15.31
N SER A 66 -5.69 -1.27 14.96
CA SER A 66 -6.99 -1.64 14.38
C SER A 66 -7.07 -1.47 12.86
N THR A 67 -6.08 -0.82 12.26
CA THR A 67 -6.07 -0.45 10.83
C THR A 67 -4.73 -0.78 10.20
N SER A 68 -4.03 -1.78 10.71
CA SER A 68 -2.75 -2.22 10.15
C SER A 68 -2.50 -3.71 10.34
N CYS A 69 -1.61 -4.26 9.50
CA CYS A 69 -1.06 -5.60 9.66
C CYS A 69 0.45 -5.60 9.41
N HIS A 70 1.17 -6.37 10.23
CA HIS A 70 2.56 -6.69 9.96
C HIS A 70 2.64 -7.57 8.71
N TYR A 71 3.30 -7.05 7.67
CA TYR A 71 3.19 -7.56 6.31
C TYR A 71 4.51 -7.42 5.55
N ASN A 72 4.85 -8.45 4.78
CA ASN A 72 5.98 -8.41 3.85
C ASN A 72 5.49 -8.33 2.40
N MET A 73 5.71 -7.17 1.79
CA MET A 73 5.32 -6.90 0.40
C MET A 73 6.09 -7.69 -0.66
N CYS A 74 7.26 -8.25 -0.34
CA CYS A 74 8.06 -9.01 -1.31
C CYS A 74 7.56 -10.45 -1.52
N ASN A 75 6.64 -10.92 -0.68
CA ASN A 75 6.10 -12.27 -0.78
C ASN A 75 4.62 -12.36 -0.39
N HIS A 76 3.96 -11.21 -0.19
CA HIS A 76 2.56 -11.14 0.23
C HIS A 76 2.28 -11.95 1.51
N TYR A 77 3.21 -11.89 2.48
CA TYR A 77 3.11 -12.64 3.73
C TYR A 77 2.59 -11.77 4.87
N PHE A 78 1.58 -12.25 5.58
CA PHE A 78 1.02 -11.63 6.78
C PHE A 78 1.54 -12.36 8.02
N PHE A 79 2.29 -11.68 8.87
CA PHE A 79 2.94 -12.30 10.03
C PHE A 79 1.93 -12.73 11.11
N ASP A 80 0.86 -11.96 11.27
CA ASP A 80 -0.20 -12.21 12.27
C ASP A 80 -1.47 -12.82 11.64
N GLY A 81 -1.36 -13.32 10.41
CA GLY A 81 -2.51 -13.72 9.59
C GLY A 81 -3.20 -12.54 8.91
N ASN A 82 -4.16 -12.84 8.02
CA ASN A 82 -4.76 -11.83 7.13
C ASN A 82 -6.23 -11.51 7.45
N ASN A 83 -6.79 -12.01 8.56
CA ASN A 83 -8.21 -11.86 8.87
C ASN A 83 -8.66 -10.38 8.96
N LEU A 84 -7.90 -9.53 9.64
CA LEU A 84 -8.23 -8.09 9.74
C LEU A 84 -8.14 -7.37 8.39
N TYR A 85 -7.18 -7.76 7.55
CA TYR A 85 -7.07 -7.28 6.18
C TYR A 85 -8.28 -7.71 5.33
N ARG A 86 -8.69 -8.98 5.43
CA ARG A 86 -9.89 -9.49 4.72
C ARG A 86 -11.16 -8.81 5.20
N ASP A 87 -11.33 -8.66 6.51
CA ASP A 87 -12.45 -7.94 7.11
C ASP A 87 -12.49 -6.48 6.66
N TYR A 88 -11.33 -5.83 6.51
CA TYR A 88 -11.25 -4.48 5.97
C TYR A 88 -11.74 -4.44 4.53
N LEU A 89 -11.22 -5.31 3.65
CA LEU A 89 -11.66 -5.41 2.26
C LEU A 89 -13.17 -5.60 2.17
N ASN A 90 -13.70 -6.63 2.83
CA ASN A 90 -15.11 -7.01 2.79
C ASN A 90 -16.07 -5.87 3.16
N LYS A 91 -15.66 -4.98 4.07
CA LYS A 91 -16.47 -3.83 4.53
C LYS A 91 -16.51 -2.66 3.55
N LEU A 92 -15.61 -2.60 2.58
CA LEU A 92 -15.54 -1.50 1.62
C LEU A 92 -16.73 -1.57 0.65
N LYS A 93 -17.37 -0.41 0.45
CA LYS A 93 -18.51 -0.24 -0.46
C LYS A 93 -18.16 0.53 -1.75
N GLY A 94 -16.87 0.75 -1.99
CA GLY A 94 -16.35 1.57 -3.07
C GLY A 94 -15.07 1.01 -3.67
N SER A 95 -14.56 1.67 -4.70
CA SER A 95 -13.30 1.30 -5.33
C SER A 95 -12.15 1.43 -4.34
N LEU A 96 -11.14 0.58 -4.48
CA LEU A 96 -9.97 0.53 -3.61
C LEU A 96 -8.75 1.12 -4.33
N THR A 97 -7.96 1.90 -3.61
CA THR A 97 -6.66 2.41 -4.09
C THR A 97 -5.52 1.90 -3.22
N VAL A 98 -4.58 1.19 -3.83
CA VAL A 98 -3.34 0.76 -3.18
C VAL A 98 -2.27 1.83 -3.45
N VAL A 99 -1.80 2.49 -2.40
CA VAL A 99 -0.65 3.39 -2.45
C VAL A 99 0.54 2.64 -1.91
N MET A 100 1.60 2.49 -2.70
CA MET A 100 2.79 1.75 -2.30
C MET A 100 4.05 2.58 -2.41
N ASP A 101 4.90 2.43 -1.39
CA ASP A 101 6.27 2.95 -1.34
C ASP A 101 7.21 1.78 -0.98
N PRO A 102 7.55 0.92 -1.97
CA PRO A 102 8.36 -0.25 -1.73
C PRO A 102 9.86 0.11 -1.57
N PRO A 103 10.64 -0.70 -0.85
CA PRO A 103 12.07 -0.46 -0.72
C PRO A 103 12.74 -0.53 -2.10
N PHE A 104 13.72 0.34 -2.36
CA PHE A 104 14.36 0.44 -3.69
C PHE A 104 15.03 -0.86 -4.16
N SER A 105 15.40 -1.75 -3.22
CA SER A 105 15.98 -3.06 -3.53
C SER A 105 14.95 -4.12 -3.91
N ALA A 106 13.64 -3.86 -3.74
CA ALA A 106 12.60 -4.78 -4.17
C ALA A 106 12.61 -4.89 -5.69
N LYS A 107 12.56 -6.14 -6.19
CA LYS A 107 12.52 -6.39 -7.63
C LYS A 107 11.14 -6.01 -8.17
N PRO A 108 11.04 -5.18 -9.23
CA PRO A 108 9.75 -4.81 -9.78
C PRO A 108 8.88 -5.99 -10.20
N GLU A 109 9.48 -7.10 -10.65
CA GLU A 109 8.75 -8.33 -10.99
C GLU A 109 8.04 -8.96 -9.78
N ILE A 110 8.64 -8.88 -8.59
CA ILE A 110 8.04 -9.37 -7.35
C ILE A 110 6.83 -8.51 -6.97
N LEU A 111 6.97 -7.18 -7.05
CA LEU A 111 5.90 -6.25 -6.72
C LEU A 111 4.74 -6.36 -7.71
N ALA A 112 5.04 -6.52 -8.99
CA ALA A 112 4.04 -6.79 -10.01
C ALA A 112 3.27 -8.09 -9.72
N TYR A 113 3.95 -9.16 -9.29
CA TYR A 113 3.28 -10.38 -8.83
C TYR A 113 2.40 -10.14 -7.59
N VAL A 114 2.86 -9.34 -6.63
CA VAL A 114 2.07 -8.97 -5.45
C VAL A 114 0.82 -8.16 -5.85
N HIS A 115 0.88 -7.35 -6.91
CA HIS A 115 -0.31 -6.67 -7.44
C HIS A 115 -1.38 -7.69 -7.87
N THR A 116 -1.00 -8.78 -8.55
CA THR A 116 -1.97 -9.80 -8.98
C THR A 116 -2.59 -10.54 -7.80
N LEU A 117 -1.82 -10.74 -6.72
CA LEU A 117 -2.34 -11.32 -5.48
C LEU A 117 -3.35 -10.40 -4.81
N ILE A 118 -3.06 -9.10 -4.69
CA ILE A 118 -4.02 -8.13 -4.13
C ILE A 118 -5.25 -7.99 -5.02
N GLN A 119 -5.07 -8.03 -6.34
CA GLN A 119 -6.20 -8.04 -7.28
C GLN A 119 -7.08 -9.26 -7.09
N LYS A 120 -6.48 -10.44 -6.90
CA LYS A 120 -7.24 -11.65 -6.58
C LYS A 120 -7.96 -11.50 -5.24
N ASP A 121 -7.28 -10.99 -4.21
CA ASP A 121 -7.89 -10.77 -2.91
C ASP A 121 -9.12 -9.87 -2.97
N TRP A 122 -9.02 -8.78 -3.74
CA TRP A 122 -10.12 -7.86 -3.99
C TRP A 122 -11.28 -8.55 -4.73
N GLN A 123 -10.97 -9.32 -5.77
CA GLN A 123 -11.97 -10.04 -6.55
C GLN A 123 -12.69 -11.11 -5.73
N ASP A 124 -11.99 -11.80 -4.84
CA ASP A 124 -12.58 -12.82 -3.97
C ASP A 124 -13.63 -12.22 -3.03
N GLU A 125 -13.43 -10.98 -2.54
CA GLU A 125 -14.37 -10.29 -1.65
C GLU A 125 -15.49 -9.53 -2.38
N HIS A 126 -15.23 -9.03 -3.60
CA HIS A 126 -16.17 -8.19 -4.36
C HIS A 126 -16.54 -8.77 -5.73
N SER A 127 -16.56 -10.10 -5.82
CA SER A 127 -17.00 -10.84 -7.00
C SER A 127 -18.35 -10.30 -7.50
N ASN A 128 -18.43 -10.01 -8.81
CA ASN A 128 -19.61 -9.47 -9.50
C ASN A 128 -19.94 -7.99 -9.23
N THR A 129 -18.96 -7.18 -8.85
CA THR A 129 -19.11 -5.72 -8.78
C THR A 129 -18.25 -5.02 -9.83
N ASP A 130 -18.68 -3.83 -10.28
CA ASP A 130 -17.89 -2.94 -11.13
C ASP A 130 -16.86 -2.11 -10.32
N LEU A 131 -16.54 -2.53 -9.09
CA LEU A 131 -15.64 -1.78 -8.22
C LEU A 131 -14.18 -1.94 -8.68
N MET A 132 -13.52 -0.80 -8.87
CA MET A 132 -12.16 -0.74 -9.41
C MET A 132 -11.11 -0.94 -8.32
N LEU A 133 -9.98 -1.52 -8.72
CA LEU A 133 -8.74 -1.53 -7.95
C LEU A 133 -7.70 -0.67 -8.66
N ASN A 134 -7.27 0.40 -8.01
CA ASN A 134 -6.26 1.33 -8.52
C ASN A 134 -4.93 1.13 -7.80
N PHE A 135 -3.81 1.33 -8.51
CA PHE A 135 -2.47 1.29 -7.93
C PHE A 135 -1.75 2.62 -8.12
N PHE A 136 -1.23 3.16 -7.02
CA PHE A 136 -0.32 4.30 -6.99
C PHE A 136 1.05 3.81 -6.49
N TRP A 137 1.98 3.62 -7.42
CA TRP A 137 3.34 3.21 -7.10
C TRP A 137 4.28 4.42 -7.07
N ILE A 138 4.71 4.78 -5.86
CA ILE A 138 5.73 5.79 -5.64
C ILE A 138 7.10 5.14 -5.80
N ALA A 139 7.88 5.58 -6.79
CA ALA A 139 9.17 5.00 -7.11
C ALA A 139 10.14 6.05 -7.67
N PRO A 140 11.46 5.83 -7.53
CA PRO A 140 12.45 6.60 -8.27
C PRO A 140 12.26 6.48 -9.78
N TYR A 141 12.33 7.60 -10.49
CA TYR A 141 12.02 7.69 -11.93
C TYR A 141 12.86 6.72 -12.79
N PHE A 142 14.11 6.44 -12.41
CA PHE A 142 14.99 5.53 -13.18
C PHE A 142 14.54 4.06 -13.14
N LEU A 143 13.60 3.68 -12.27
CA LEU A 143 13.01 2.33 -12.25
C LEU A 143 11.86 2.17 -13.27
N GLU A 144 11.43 3.23 -13.94
CA GLU A 144 10.28 3.23 -14.85
C GLU A 144 10.36 2.10 -15.90
N GLY A 145 11.52 1.90 -16.54
CA GLY A 145 11.70 0.85 -17.54
C GLY A 145 11.53 -0.56 -16.97
N HIS A 146 11.98 -0.78 -15.74
CA HIS A 146 11.83 -2.06 -15.05
C HIS A 146 10.38 -2.30 -14.63
N ILE A 147 9.71 -1.26 -14.10
CA ILE A 147 8.30 -1.32 -13.68
C ILE A 147 7.40 -1.64 -14.88
N LYS A 148 7.58 -0.94 -16.01
CA LYS A 148 6.79 -1.19 -17.24
C LYS A 148 7.00 -2.62 -17.75
N LYS A 149 8.24 -3.09 -17.78
CA LYS A 149 8.57 -4.45 -18.23
C LYS A 149 8.03 -5.54 -17.30
N ALA A 150 7.98 -5.27 -16.00
CA ALA A 150 7.41 -6.20 -15.02
C ALA A 150 5.89 -6.33 -15.22
N ASN A 151 5.19 -5.20 -15.33
CA ASN A 151 3.73 -5.19 -15.51
C ASN A 151 3.27 -5.68 -16.88
N SER A 152 4.10 -5.59 -17.94
CA SER A 152 3.74 -6.09 -19.28
C SER A 152 3.79 -7.62 -19.41
N LYS A 153 4.27 -8.33 -18.39
CA LYS A 153 4.44 -9.79 -18.38
C LYS A 153 3.34 -10.52 -17.60
N LEU A 154 2.42 -9.78 -17.03
CA LEU A 154 1.27 -10.25 -16.27
C LEU A 154 0.01 -10.13 -17.13
#